data_AF-A0A848SUR0-F1
#
_entry.id   AF-A0A848SUR0-F1
#
_cell.length_a   1.000
_cell.length_b   1.000
_cell.length_c   1.000
_cell.angle_alpha   90.00
_cell.angle_beta   90.00
_cell.angle_gamma   90.00
#
_symmetry.space_group_name_H-M   'P 1'
#
loop_
_entity.id
_entity.type
_entity.pdbx_description
1 polymer ?
#
loop_
_entity_poly.entity_id
_entity_poly.type
_entity_poly.pdbx_seq_one_letter_code
_entity_poly.pdbx_strand_id
1 'polypeptide(L)'
;SSSQAQVSASDQSNLISRITNAVRPCYNLGSLSGTSAEDIVVRLRIQPSRDGSLSSRQVSVLGAQGVNGSNREYQRQMVEAARSAVLNPRCPLPSLPDSMYENGWSDVVLRFIPAQLT
;
A
#
# COMPACT_ATOMS: atom_id res chain seq x y z
N SER A 1 20.75 13.72 -27.07
CA SER A 1 20.52 14.00 -25.64
C SER A 1 19.04 13.83 -25.35
N SER A 2 18.64 12.68 -24.81
CA SER A 2 17.23 12.37 -24.57
C SER A 2 16.88 12.78 -23.16
N SER A 3 16.16 13.89 -23.01
CA SER A 3 15.66 14.37 -21.73
C SER A 3 14.76 13.31 -21.11
N GLN A 4 15.28 12.56 -20.12
CA GLN A 4 14.42 11.89 -19.16
C GLN A 4 13.64 13.01 -18.47
N ALA A 5 12.36 13.17 -18.81
CA ALA A 5 11.49 14.02 -18.02
C ALA A 5 11.54 13.46 -16.59
N GLN A 6 12.15 14.19 -15.66
CA GLN A 6 12.00 13.92 -14.25
C GLN A 6 10.51 13.81 -13.99
N VAL A 7 10.06 12.65 -13.52
CA VAL A 7 8.67 12.47 -13.08
C VAL A 7 8.38 13.61 -12.10
N SER A 8 7.39 14.44 -12.41
CA SER A 8 7.07 15.56 -11.53
C SER A 8 6.55 15.01 -10.21
N ALA A 9 6.77 15.72 -9.10
CA ALA A 9 6.24 15.29 -7.80
C ALA A 9 4.71 15.08 -7.83
N SER A 10 4.00 15.86 -8.66
CA SER A 10 2.58 15.71 -8.95
C SER A 10 2.25 14.37 -9.64
N ASP A 11 3.03 13.96 -10.63
CA ASP A 11 2.79 12.69 -11.34
C ASP A 11 3.00 11.50 -10.40
N GLN A 12 4.04 11.55 -9.57
CA GLN A 12 4.29 10.51 -8.58
C GLN A 12 3.16 10.42 -7.54
N SER A 13 2.66 11.56 -7.04
CA SER A 13 1.52 11.59 -6.12
C SER A 13 0.25 11.02 -6.75
N ASN A 14 0.02 11.30 -8.04
CA ASN A 14 -1.11 10.75 -8.78
C ASN A 14 -1.01 9.22 -8.93
N LEU A 15 0.19 8.70 -9.23
CA LEU A 15 0.44 7.25 -9.31
C LEU A 15 0.16 6.56 -7.98
N ILE A 16 0.72 7.08 -6.88
CA ILE A 16 0.53 6.52 -5.54
C ILE A 16 -0.94 6.54 -5.15
N SER A 17 -1.66 7.62 -5.47
CA SER A 17 -3.10 7.73 -5.23
C SER A 17 -3.89 6.67 -5.99
N ARG A 18 -3.54 6.40 -7.27
CA ARG A 18 -4.19 5.36 -8.07
C ARG A 18 -3.96 3.97 -7.49
N ILE A 19 -2.73 3.65 -7.09
CA ILE A 19 -2.40 2.38 -6.42
C ILE A 19 -3.20 2.24 -5.11
N THR A 20 -3.20 3.29 -4.30
CA THR A 20 -3.89 3.31 -3.00
C THR A 20 -5.39 3.09 -3.18
N ASN A 21 -6.01 3.79 -4.13
CA ASN A 21 -7.44 3.64 -4.43
C ASN A 21 -7.79 2.24 -4.94
N ALA A 22 -6.89 1.58 -5.67
CA ALA A 22 -7.11 0.22 -6.16
C ALA A 22 -7.09 -0.81 -5.02
N VAL A 23 -6.15 -0.69 -4.08
CA VAL A 23 -6.01 -1.67 -2.97
C VAL A 23 -6.97 -1.40 -1.80
N ARG A 24 -7.41 -0.15 -1.63
CA ARG A 24 -8.25 0.28 -0.49
C ARG A 24 -9.48 -0.61 -0.24
N PRO A 25 -10.29 -1.00 -1.25
CA PRO A 25 -11.47 -1.84 -1.03
C PRO A 25 -11.15 -3.23 -0.47
N CYS A 26 -9.91 -3.71 -0.66
CA CYS A 26 -9.47 -5.00 -0.15
C CYS A 26 -8.82 -4.92 1.23
N TYR A 27 -8.63 -3.73 1.78
CA TYR A 27 -8.20 -3.56 3.16
C TYR A 27 -9.39 -3.69 4.11
N ASN A 28 -9.78 -4.94 4.35
CA ASN A 28 -10.90 -5.30 5.21
C ASN A 28 -10.44 -5.63 6.63
N LEU A 29 -10.92 -4.86 7.61
CA LEU A 29 -10.59 -5.04 9.02
C LEU A 29 -11.46 -6.08 9.72
N GLY A 30 -12.63 -6.41 9.18
CA GLY A 30 -13.56 -7.37 9.78
C GLY A 30 -13.80 -7.06 11.27
N SER A 31 -13.50 -8.02 12.14
CA SER A 31 -13.67 -7.91 13.60
C SER A 31 -12.72 -6.91 14.28
N LEU A 32 -11.70 -6.39 13.58
CA LEU A 32 -10.81 -5.34 14.12
C LEU A 32 -11.44 -3.95 14.02
N SER A 33 -12.46 -3.78 13.18
CA SER A 33 -13.14 -2.49 13.08
C SER A 33 -13.89 -2.15 14.37
N GLY A 34 -13.85 -0.88 14.77
CA GLY A 34 -14.40 -0.40 16.03
C GLY A 34 -13.56 -0.75 17.28
N THR A 35 -12.34 -1.28 17.10
CA THR A 35 -11.39 -1.55 18.19
C THR A 35 -10.23 -0.55 18.18
N SER A 36 -9.36 -0.60 19.20
CA SER A 36 -8.12 0.20 19.24
C SER A 36 -7.09 -0.19 18.16
N ALA A 37 -7.36 -1.24 17.37
CA ALA A 37 -6.58 -1.58 16.18
C ALA A 37 -6.61 -0.46 15.14
N GLU A 38 -7.68 0.33 15.06
CA GLU A 38 -7.82 1.41 14.06
C GLU A 38 -6.80 2.55 14.22
N ASP A 39 -6.16 2.66 15.40
CA ASP A 39 -5.05 3.58 15.64
C ASP A 39 -3.72 3.13 14.99
N ILE A 40 -3.65 1.88 14.51
CA ILE A 40 -2.43 1.29 13.97
C ILE A 40 -2.32 1.56 12.48
N VAL A 41 -1.31 2.35 12.10
CA VAL A 41 -0.97 2.61 10.70
C VAL A 41 0.14 1.67 10.26
N VAL A 42 -0.14 0.84 9.25
CA VAL A 42 0.86 -0.09 8.68
C VAL A 42 1.52 0.52 7.46
N ARG A 43 2.84 0.37 7.34
CA ARG A 43 3.61 0.78 6.16
C ARG A 43 4.16 -0.44 5.43
N LEU A 44 3.79 -0.57 4.17
CA LEU A 44 4.29 -1.64 3.28
C LEU A 44 5.10 -1.01 2.15
N ARG A 45 6.24 -1.62 1.82
CA ARG A 45 6.95 -1.39 0.58
C ARG A 45 6.52 -2.47 -0.41
N ILE A 46 6.19 -2.06 -1.63
CA ILE A 46 5.84 -2.96 -2.73
C ILE A 46 6.76 -2.69 -3.92
N GLN A 47 7.16 -3.77 -4.60
CA GLN A 47 8.02 -3.73 -5.78
C GLN A 47 7.38 -4.54 -6.91
N PRO A 48 6.27 -4.05 -7.48
CA PRO A 48 5.54 -4.77 -8.52
C PRO A 48 6.40 -4.93 -9.77
N SER A 49 6.11 -5.98 -10.54
CA SER A 49 6.66 -6.17 -11.87
C SER A 49 6.11 -5.11 -12.83
N ARG A 50 6.80 -4.88 -13.96
CA ARG A 50 6.40 -3.89 -14.98
C ARG A 50 5.02 -4.16 -15.64
N ASP A 51 4.52 -5.39 -15.54
CA ASP A 51 3.15 -5.74 -15.96
C ASP A 51 2.08 -5.45 -14.88
N GLY A 52 2.48 -4.89 -13.73
CA GLY A 52 1.62 -4.63 -12.57
C GLY A 52 1.39 -5.85 -11.67
N SER A 53 1.95 -7.03 -12.01
CA SER A 53 1.85 -8.21 -11.14
C SER A 53 2.67 -8.01 -9.87
N LEU A 54 2.16 -8.56 -8.76
CA LEU A 54 2.80 -8.42 -7.46
C LEU A 54 2.66 -9.74 -6.68
N SER A 55 3.79 -10.27 -6.22
CA SER A 55 3.84 -11.48 -5.40
C SER A 55 4.21 -11.16 -3.95
N SER A 56 4.00 -12.13 -3.05
CA SER A 56 4.33 -11.97 -1.63
C SER A 56 5.80 -11.66 -1.36
N ARG A 57 6.72 -12.11 -2.24
CA ARG A 57 8.17 -11.83 -2.15
C ARG A 57 8.52 -10.38 -2.44
N GLN A 58 7.65 -9.67 -3.15
CA GLN A 58 7.80 -8.27 -3.54
C GLN A 58 7.11 -7.32 -2.55
N VAL A 59 6.62 -7.83 -1.41
CA VAL A 59 5.96 -7.04 -0.36
C VAL A 59 6.79 -7.13 0.91
N SER A 60 7.28 -5.98 1.38
CA SER A 60 8.06 -5.87 2.62
C SER A 60 7.31 -5.01 3.64
N VAL A 61 7.26 -5.47 4.89
CA VAL A 61 6.69 -4.69 6.00
C VAL A 61 7.75 -3.73 6.52
N LEU A 62 7.51 -2.42 6.39
CA LEU A 62 8.42 -1.39 6.91
C LEU A 62 8.15 -1.05 8.38
N GLY A 63 6.99 -1.46 8.91
CA GLY A 63 6.62 -1.32 10.31
C GLY A 63 5.18 -0.89 10.51
N ALA A 64 4.83 -0.71 11.78
CA ALA A 64 3.54 -0.21 12.23
C ALA A 64 3.76 0.99 13.16
N GLN A 65 2.90 2.00 13.07
CA GLN A 65 2.90 3.20 13.90
C GLN A 65 1.61 3.27 14.72
N GLY A 66 1.60 4.02 15.81
CA GLY A 66 0.42 4.11 16.69
C GLY A 66 0.26 2.94 17.66
N VAL A 67 1.24 2.02 17.71
CA VAL A 67 1.24 0.88 18.63
C VAL A 67 1.56 1.35 20.06
N ASN A 68 0.70 1.03 21.00
CA ASN A 68 0.80 1.37 22.42
C ASN A 68 0.33 0.17 23.28
N GLY A 69 0.17 0.38 24.60
CA GLY A 69 -0.21 -0.70 25.53
C GLY A 69 -1.61 -1.28 25.30
N SER A 70 -2.55 -0.51 24.77
CA SER A 70 -3.96 -0.93 24.60
C SER A 70 -4.26 -1.58 23.25
N ASN A 71 -3.32 -1.58 22.30
CA ASN A 71 -3.54 -2.13 20.95
C ASN A 71 -2.40 -3.02 20.43
N ARG A 72 -1.33 -3.25 21.22
CA ARG A 72 -0.16 -4.03 20.80
C ARG A 72 -0.50 -5.40 20.24
N GLU A 73 -1.50 -6.07 20.80
CA GLU A 73 -1.96 -7.38 20.35
C GLU A 73 -2.49 -7.39 18.91
N TYR A 74 -3.05 -6.27 18.44
CA TYR A 74 -3.61 -6.14 17.09
C TYR A 74 -2.54 -5.91 16.02
N GLN A 75 -1.32 -5.52 16.39
CA GLN A 75 -0.27 -5.13 15.44
C GLN A 75 -0.06 -6.17 14.34
N ARG A 76 0.03 -7.45 14.71
CA ARG A 76 0.23 -8.54 13.74
C ARG A 76 -0.97 -8.68 12.79
N GLN A 77 -2.18 -8.63 13.31
CA GLN A 77 -3.40 -8.77 12.50
C GLN A 77 -3.56 -7.59 11.53
N MET A 78 -3.21 -6.38 11.96
CA MET A 78 -3.19 -5.20 11.11
C MET A 78 -2.19 -5.31 9.96
N VAL A 79 -0.98 -5.85 10.24
CA VAL A 79 0.03 -6.11 9.22
C VAL A 79 -0.47 -7.14 8.21
N GLU A 80 -1.07 -8.23 8.66
CA GLU A 80 -1.59 -9.27 7.76
C GLU A 80 -2.80 -8.79 6.94
N ALA A 81 -3.66 -7.95 7.52
CA ALA A 81 -4.76 -7.32 6.78
C ALA A 81 -4.23 -6.40 5.66
N ALA A 82 -3.21 -5.59 5.94
CA ALA A 82 -2.57 -4.73 4.93
C ALA A 82 -1.88 -5.55 3.83
N ARG A 83 -1.15 -6.62 4.18
CA ARG A 83 -0.51 -7.51 3.19
C ARG A 83 -1.54 -8.22 2.31
N SER A 84 -2.61 -8.71 2.93
CA SER A 84 -3.70 -9.39 2.24
C SER A 84 -4.41 -8.45 1.26
N ALA A 85 -4.59 -7.17 1.62
CA ALA A 85 -5.20 -6.17 0.75
C ALA A 85 -4.43 -5.99 -0.57
N VAL A 86 -3.11 -5.84 -0.46
CA VAL A 86 -2.19 -5.65 -1.59
C VAL A 86 -2.11 -6.87 -2.50
N LEU A 87 -2.16 -8.07 -1.91
CA LEU A 87 -2.04 -9.35 -2.63
C LEU A 87 -3.39 -9.89 -3.11
N ASN A 88 -4.50 -9.16 -2.89
CA ASN A 88 -5.83 -9.63 -3.20
C ASN A 88 -6.08 -9.57 -4.72
N PRO A 89 -6.34 -10.70 -5.41
CA PRO A 89 -6.59 -10.70 -6.84
C PRO A 89 -7.87 -9.95 -7.24
N ARG A 90 -8.78 -9.64 -6.29
CA ARG A 90 -9.96 -8.80 -6.52
C ARG A 90 -9.65 -7.30 -6.55
N CYS A 91 -8.48 -6.90 -6.06
CA CYS A 91 -7.99 -5.51 -6.08
C CYS A 91 -6.61 -5.45 -6.75
N PRO A 92 -6.51 -5.81 -8.04
CA PRO A 92 -5.24 -5.74 -8.74
C PRO A 92 -4.74 -4.30 -8.83
N LEU A 93 -3.42 -4.14 -8.95
CA LEU A 93 -2.86 -2.83 -9.28
C LEU A 93 -3.43 -2.35 -10.62
N PRO A 94 -3.73 -1.06 -10.77
CA PRO A 94 -4.26 -0.53 -12.01
C PRO A 94 -3.18 -0.62 -13.11
N SER A 95 -3.57 -0.53 -14.37
CA SER A 95 -2.61 -0.30 -15.44
C SER A 95 -1.92 1.06 -15.23
N LEU A 96 -0.61 1.04 -15.01
CA LEU A 96 0.22 2.22 -14.78
C LEU A 96 1.07 2.51 -16.03
N PRO A 97 1.38 3.78 -16.32
CA PRO A 97 2.21 4.13 -17.46
C PRO A 97 3.59 3.47 -17.38
N ASP A 98 3.94 2.74 -18.43
CA ASP A 98 5.20 2.01 -18.56
C ASP A 98 6.43 2.95 -18.51
N SER A 99 6.27 4.17 -19.06
CA SER A 99 7.27 5.23 -19.02
C SER A 99 7.61 5.71 -17.61
N MET A 100 6.76 5.41 -16.62
CA MET A 100 6.91 5.82 -15.22
C MET A 100 7.32 4.67 -14.30
N TYR A 101 7.66 3.50 -14.84
CA TYR A 101 8.01 2.34 -14.01
C TYR A 101 9.25 2.63 -13.13
N GLU A 102 10.42 2.87 -13.75
CA GLU A 102 11.69 3.02 -13.02
C GLU A 102 11.69 4.19 -12.02
N ASN A 103 11.07 5.31 -12.40
CA ASN A 103 11.12 6.57 -11.64
C ASN A 103 9.80 6.90 -10.93
N GLY A 104 8.86 5.97 -10.86
CA GLY A 104 7.51 6.24 -10.34
C GLY A 104 7.00 5.13 -9.45
N TRP A 105 6.87 3.91 -9.99
CA TRP A 105 6.09 2.86 -9.33
C TRP A 105 6.76 1.48 -9.23
N SER A 106 8.02 1.34 -9.65
CA SER A 106 8.84 0.14 -9.42
C SER A 106 9.13 -0.13 -7.94
N ASP A 107 9.07 0.90 -7.10
CA ASP A 107 9.26 0.84 -5.65
C ASP A 107 8.38 1.88 -4.95
N VAL A 108 7.33 1.42 -4.27
CA VAL A 108 6.31 2.29 -3.66
C VAL A 108 6.12 1.93 -2.20
N VAL A 109 5.99 2.95 -1.36
CA VAL A 109 5.58 2.79 0.04
C VAL A 109 4.12 3.17 0.20
N LEU A 110 3.30 2.21 0.61
CA LEU A 110 1.89 2.38 0.92
C LEU A 110 1.69 2.53 2.42
N ARG A 111 0.76 3.41 2.80
CA ARG A 111 0.31 3.60 4.18
C ARG A 111 -1.14 3.14 4.29
N PHE A 112 -1.35 2.13 5.12
CA PHE A 112 -2.67 1.61 5.45
C PHE A 112 -3.16 2.31 6.70
N ILE A 113 -4.08 3.26 6.52
CA ILE A 113 -4.63 4.10 7.57
C ILE A 113 -6.10 3.74 7.72
N PRO A 114 -6.51 3.07 8.82
CA PRO A 114 -7.90 2.65 9.03
C PRO A 114 -8.92 3.78 8.91
N ALA A 115 -8.60 4.97 9.42
CA ALA A 115 -9.46 6.16 9.31
C ALA A 115 -9.72 6.64 7.87
N GLN A 116 -9.02 6.09 6.87
CA GLN A 116 -9.27 6.37 5.45
C GLN A 116 -10.17 5.32 4.78
N LEU A 117 -10.68 4.34 5.55
CA LEU A 117 -11.64 3.33 5.11
C LEU A 117 -13.10 3.75 5.30
N THR A 118 -13.37 4.75 6.12
CA THR A 118 -14.71 5.25 6.48
C THR A 118 -15.23 6.28 5.48
#